data_AF-A0A917MRS7-F1
#
_entry.id   AF-A0A917MRS7-F1
#
_cell.length_a   1.000
_cell.length_b   1.000
_cell.length_c   1.000
_cell.angle_alpha   90.00
_cell.angle_beta   90.00
_cell.angle_gamma   90.00
#
_symmetry.space_group_name_H-M   'P 1'
#
loop_
_entity.id
_entity.type
_entity.pdbx_description
1 polymer ?
#
loop_
_entity_poly.entity_id
_entity_poly.type
_entity_poly.pdbx_seq_one_letter_code
_entity_poly.pdbx_strand_id
1 'polypeptide(L)'
;MFKNSLPPRPVKLAGVLGTVEAVLIALYGVMLMVVGVLQEHLPVANSLMLGGFFIVIAATLVWAVRMLVQGKSSGRSLLLVWQLMIVIVGVQVVVGGRWLIGLVALLLAAPTLLLLFSRDASQFIVEETERRHAQQ
;
A
#
# COMPACT_ATOMS: atom_id res chain seq x y z
N MET A 1 -31.96 13.05 -2.51
CA MET A 1 -30.92 14.00 -2.09
C MET A 1 -29.64 13.21 -1.88
N PHE A 2 -28.76 13.18 -2.88
CA PHE A 2 -27.56 12.33 -2.87
C PHE A 2 -26.60 12.86 -1.81
N LYS A 3 -26.51 12.15 -0.68
CA LYS A 3 -25.52 12.43 0.36
C LYS A 3 -24.17 12.12 -0.26
N ASN A 4 -23.38 13.15 -0.57
CA ASN A 4 -21.95 13.03 -0.82
C ASN A 4 -21.33 12.38 0.43
N SER A 5 -21.36 11.06 0.50
CA SER A 5 -20.84 10.29 1.61
C SER A 5 -19.32 10.34 1.51
N LEU A 6 -18.75 11.41 2.07
CA LEU A 6 -17.32 11.52 2.31
C LEU A 6 -16.84 10.19 2.90
N PRO A 7 -15.71 9.65 2.44
CA PRO A 7 -15.23 8.37 2.93
C PRO A 7 -15.06 8.44 4.45
N PRO A 8 -15.45 7.39 5.19
CA PRO A 8 -15.38 7.39 6.64
C PRO A 8 -13.92 7.52 7.10
N ARG A 9 -13.72 8.02 8.32
CA ARG A 9 -12.38 8.30 8.87
C ARG A 9 -11.39 7.12 8.73
N PRO A 10 -11.78 5.86 8.97
CA PRO A 10 -10.87 4.73 8.81
C PRO A 10 -10.38 4.52 7.37
N VAL A 11 -11.25 4.75 6.38
CA VAL A 11 -10.90 4.64 4.95
C VAL A 11 -9.94 5.76 4.54
N LYS A 12 -10.16 6.98 5.03
CA LYS A 12 -9.23 8.11 4.81
C LYS A 12 -7.86 7.84 5.42
N LEU A 13 -7.82 7.37 6.67
CA LEU A 13 -6.57 7.05 7.35
C LEU A 13 -5.82 5.91 6.67
N ALA A 14 -6.51 4.82 6.31
CA ALA A 14 -5.92 3.73 5.54
C ALA A 14 -5.38 4.20 4.19
N GLY A 15 -6.08 5.13 3.53
CA GLY A 15 -5.60 5.75 2.30
C GLY A 15 -4.35 6.61 2.50
N VAL A 16 -4.29 7.40 3.57
CA VAL A 16 -3.10 8.21 3.90
C VAL A 16 -1.90 7.30 4.20
N LEU A 17 -2.08 6.30 5.07
CA LEU A 17 -1.01 5.36 5.41
C LEU A 17 -0.52 4.58 4.19
N GLY A 18 -1.43 4.04 3.37
CA GLY A 18 -1.07 3.35 2.13
C GLY A 18 -0.37 4.26 1.11
N THR A 19 -0.69 5.55 1.08
CA THR A 19 0.00 6.53 0.23
C THR A 19 1.41 6.80 0.76
N VAL A 20 1.57 6.97 2.07
CA VAL A 20 2.88 7.14 2.72
C VAL A 20 3.77 5.92 2.45
N GLU A 21 3.23 4.71 2.59
CA GLU A 21 3.95 3.47 2.25
C GLU A 21 4.37 3.43 0.78
N ALA A 22 3.48 3.78 -0.15
CA ALA A 22 3.82 3.82 -1.57
C ALA A 22 4.96 4.80 -1.86
N VAL A 23 4.96 5.97 -1.24
CA VAL A 23 6.04 6.95 -1.36
C VAL A 23 7.35 6.39 -0.79
N LEU A 24 7.32 5.78 0.39
CA LEU A 24 8.52 5.19 1.00
C LEU A 24 9.09 4.04 0.16
N ILE A 25 8.21 3.18 -0.38
CA ILE A 25 8.60 2.09 -1.28
C ILE A 25 9.22 2.64 -2.57
N ALA A 26 8.63 3.70 -3.16
CA ALA A 26 9.18 4.33 -4.35
C ALA A 26 10.56 4.94 -4.08
N LEU A 27 10.70 5.68 -2.98
CA LEU A 27 11.99 6.26 -2.56
C LEU A 27 13.04 5.18 -2.31
N TYR A 28 12.66 4.07 -1.68
CA TYR A 28 13.54 2.94 -1.47
C TYR A 28 13.98 2.28 -2.79
N GLY A 29 13.05 2.11 -3.73
CA GLY A 29 13.36 1.63 -5.08
C GLY A 29 14.37 2.51 -5.82
N VAL A 30 14.16 3.83 -5.80
CA VAL A 30 15.10 4.81 -6.38
C VAL A 30 16.46 4.76 -5.69
N MET A 31 16.48 4.70 -4.36
CA MET A 31 17.71 4.59 -3.59
C MET A 31 18.51 3.34 -3.99
N LEU A 32 17.85 2.19 -4.13
CA LEU A 32 18.53 0.96 -4.57
C LEU A 32 19.08 1.05 -5.99
N MET A 33 18.39 1.72 -6.91
CA MET A 33 18.92 1.98 -8.26
C MET A 33 20.18 2.83 -8.19
N VAL A 34 20.13 3.94 -7.46
CA VAL A 34 21.26 4.88 -7.35
C VAL A 34 22.46 4.21 -6.69
N VAL A 35 22.26 3.55 -5.56
CA VAL A 35 23.32 2.85 -4.82
C VAL A 35 23.89 1.70 -5.65
N GLY A 36 23.02 0.90 -6.28
CA GLY A 36 23.45 -0.24 -7.10
C GLY A 36 24.24 0.17 -8.35
N VAL A 37 23.95 1.35 -8.92
CA VAL A 37 24.72 1.91 -10.05
C VAL A 37 26.03 2.53 -9.59
N LEU A 38 26.03 3.27 -8.47
CA LEU A 38 27.22 4.01 -8.01
C LEU A 38 28.26 3.11 -7.32
N GLN A 39 27.85 2.04 -6.67
CA GLN A 39 28.76 1.17 -5.90
C GLN A 39 29.27 -0.05 -6.68
N GLU A 40 28.87 -0.19 -7.96
CA GLU A 40 29.18 -1.33 -8.84
C GLU A 40 28.94 -2.73 -8.22
N HIS A 41 28.14 -2.80 -7.15
CA HIS A 41 27.89 -4.04 -6.41
C HIS A 41 27.05 -5.04 -7.21
N LEU A 42 26.29 -4.57 -8.20
CA LEU A 42 25.45 -5.38 -9.07
C LEU A 42 25.55 -4.90 -10.52
N PRO A 43 25.37 -5.78 -11.52
CA PRO A 43 25.19 -5.37 -12.90
C PRO A 43 24.08 -4.33 -12.99
N VAL A 44 24.29 -3.25 -13.76
CA VAL A 44 23.33 -2.14 -13.91
C VAL A 44 21.92 -2.65 -14.23
N ALA A 45 21.81 -3.67 -15.08
CA ALA A 45 20.54 -4.30 -15.42
C ALA A 45 19.78 -4.84 -14.20
N ASN A 46 20.46 -5.47 -13.24
CA ASN A 46 19.84 -6.01 -12.03
C ASN A 46 19.35 -4.88 -11.12
N SER A 47 20.16 -3.81 -10.96
CA SER A 47 19.79 -2.63 -10.17
C SER A 47 18.56 -1.92 -10.76
N LEU A 48 18.50 -1.77 -12.09
CA LEU A 48 17.35 -1.20 -12.81
C LEU A 48 16.11 -2.08 -12.66
N MET A 49 16.22 -3.40 -12.82
CA MET A 49 15.11 -4.34 -12.65
C MET A 49 14.52 -4.27 -11.25
N LEU A 50 15.39 -4.31 -10.23
CA LEU A 50 14.99 -4.34 -8.83
C LEU A 50 14.35 -3.02 -8.40
N GLY A 51 14.90 -1.89 -8.84
CA GLY A 51 14.28 -0.59 -8.66
C GLY A 51 12.94 -0.44 -9.38
N GLY A 52 12.89 -0.83 -10.66
CA GLY A 52 11.66 -0.82 -11.45
C GLY A 52 10.54 -1.66 -10.81
N PHE A 53 10.89 -2.82 -10.25
CA PHE A 53 9.96 -3.65 -9.49
C PHE A 53 9.35 -2.88 -8.30
N PHE A 54 10.15 -2.20 -7.48
CA PHE A 54 9.64 -1.39 -6.37
C PHE A 54 8.76 -0.22 -6.83
N ILE A 55 9.09 0.42 -7.96
CA ILE A 55 8.25 1.48 -8.55
C ILE A 55 6.88 0.92 -8.97
N VAL A 56 6.84 -0.27 -9.55
CA VAL A 56 5.57 -0.95 -9.90
C VAL A 56 4.76 -1.25 -8.64
N ILE A 57 5.39 -1.74 -7.58
CA ILE A 57 4.72 -1.93 -6.28
C ILE A 57 4.10 -0.63 -5.78
N ALA A 58 4.86 0.46 -5.74
CA ALA A 58 4.37 1.76 -5.30
C ALA A 58 3.18 2.24 -6.15
N ALA A 59 3.26 2.10 -7.47
CA ALA A 59 2.17 2.45 -8.38
C ALA A 59 0.89 1.63 -8.12
N THR A 60 1.03 0.31 -7.92
CA THR A 60 -0.10 -0.56 -7.62
C THR A 60 -0.73 -0.27 -6.26
N LEU A 61 0.05 0.10 -5.24
CA LEU A 61 -0.46 0.57 -3.94
C LEU A 61 -1.27 1.85 -4.08
N VAL A 62 -0.74 2.86 -4.78
CA VAL A 62 -1.48 4.11 -5.05
C VAL A 62 -2.79 3.83 -5.78
N TRP A 63 -2.76 2.91 -6.75
CA TRP A 63 -3.97 2.50 -7.47
C TRP A 63 -4.98 1.81 -6.54
N ALA A 64 -4.52 0.93 -5.66
CA ALA A 64 -5.36 0.25 -4.68
C ALA A 64 -6.00 1.22 -3.69
N VAL A 65 -5.24 2.20 -3.17
CA VAL A 65 -5.75 3.30 -2.35
C VAL A 65 -6.83 4.09 -3.09
N ARG A 66 -6.57 4.46 -4.35
CA ARG A 66 -7.56 5.19 -5.17
C ARG A 66 -8.84 4.39 -5.35
N MET A 67 -8.75 3.08 -5.57
CA MET A 67 -9.93 2.21 -5.65
C MET A 67 -10.68 2.11 -4.32
N LEU A 68 -9.97 2.01 -3.19
CA LEU A 68 -10.56 1.97 -1.86
C LEU A 68 -11.36 3.25 -1.57
N VAL A 69 -10.78 4.42 -1.87
CA VAL A 69 -11.44 5.73 -1.67
C VAL A 69 -12.67 5.87 -2.58
N GLN A 70 -12.69 5.22 -3.74
CA GLN A 70 -13.86 5.11 -4.62
C GLN A 70 -14.91 4.08 -4.14
N GLY A 71 -14.70 3.45 -2.98
CA GLY A 71 -15.60 2.42 -2.43
C GLY A 71 -15.60 1.10 -3.20
N LYS A 72 -14.60 0.84 -4.05
CA LYS A 72 -14.50 -0.43 -4.78
C LYS A 72 -13.96 -1.53 -3.86
N SER A 73 -14.67 -2.65 -3.78
CA SER A 73 -14.25 -3.84 -3.01
C SER A 73 -12.88 -4.39 -3.45
N SER A 74 -12.58 -4.34 -4.76
CA SER A 74 -11.29 -4.74 -5.32
C SER A 74 -10.10 -3.95 -4.74
N GLY A 75 -10.30 -2.67 -4.42
CA GLY A 75 -9.26 -1.83 -3.82
C GLY A 75 -8.86 -2.29 -2.42
N ARG A 76 -9.85 -2.70 -1.62
CA ARG A 76 -9.61 -3.27 -0.28
C ARG A 76 -8.86 -4.58 -0.36
N SER A 77 -9.31 -5.52 -1.20
CA SER A 77 -8.65 -6.82 -1.35
C SER A 77 -7.20 -6.67 -1.82
N LEU A 78 -6.95 -5.78 -2.79
CA LEU A 78 -5.59 -5.53 -3.29
C LEU A 78 -4.70 -4.90 -2.21
N LEU A 79 -5.22 -3.93 -1.45
CA LEU A 79 -4.47 -3.37 -0.31
C LEU A 79 -4.16 -4.43 0.75
N LEU A 80 -5.12 -5.28 1.12
CA LEU A 80 -4.89 -6.33 2.12
C LEU A 80 -3.76 -7.29 1.70
N VAL A 81 -3.71 -7.67 0.42
CA VAL A 81 -2.63 -8.51 -0.12
C VAL A 81 -1.29 -7.81 0.00
N TRP A 82 -1.21 -6.53 -0.40
CA TRP A 82 0.03 -5.77 -0.28
C TRP A 82 0.46 -5.58 1.17
N GLN A 83 -0.46 -5.27 2.08
CA GLN A 83 -0.15 -5.12 3.49
C GLN A 83 0.39 -6.42 4.10
N LEU A 84 -0.22 -7.56 3.76
CA LEU A 84 0.26 -8.86 4.22
C LEU A 84 1.69 -9.13 3.72
N MET A 85 1.98 -8.81 2.45
CA MET A 85 3.32 -8.91 1.89
C MET A 85 4.31 -7.97 2.59
N ILE A 86 3.92 -6.72 2.86
CA ILE A 86 4.76 -5.74 3.58
C ILE A 86 5.07 -6.24 4.99
N VAL A 87 4.11 -6.84 5.69
CA VAL A 87 4.35 -7.44 7.02
C VAL A 87 5.38 -8.56 6.93
N ILE A 88 5.22 -9.50 5.99
CA ILE A 88 6.16 -10.63 5.82
C ILE A 88 7.57 -10.11 5.49
N VAL A 89 7.68 -9.19 4.54
CA VAL A 89 8.96 -8.57 4.16
C VAL A 89 9.53 -7.80 5.35
N GLY A 90 8.72 -7.04 6.07
CA GLY A 90 9.12 -6.27 7.25
C GLY A 90 9.74 -7.16 8.32
N VAL A 91 9.11 -8.30 8.65
CA VAL A 91 9.66 -9.28 9.59
C VAL A 91 11.00 -9.82 9.09
N GLN A 92 11.10 -10.22 7.82
CA GLN A 92 12.35 -10.74 7.25
C GLN A 92 13.47 -9.68 7.29
N VAL A 93 13.16 -8.42 7.04
CA VAL A 93 14.13 -7.30 7.09
C VAL A 93 14.61 -7.04 8.51
N VAL A 94 13.73 -7.16 9.52
CA VAL A 94 14.12 -7.10 10.94
C VAL A 94 15.07 -8.25 11.27
N VAL A 95 14.70 -9.49 10.91
CA VAL A 95 15.52 -10.69 11.17
C VAL A 95 16.86 -10.63 10.43
N GLY A 96 16.89 -10.04 9.24
CA GLY A 96 18.10 -9.79 8.44
C GLY A 96 19.00 -8.66 8.98
N GLY A 97 18.74 -8.14 10.18
CA GLY A 97 19.60 -7.17 10.86
C GLY A 97 19.31 -5.69 10.54
N ARG A 98 18.37 -5.39 9.63
CA ARG A 98 17.98 -4.02 9.28
C ARG A 98 16.71 -3.60 10.03
N TRP A 99 16.80 -3.67 11.36
CA TRP A 99 15.68 -3.50 12.28
C TRP A 99 14.89 -2.19 12.09
N LEU A 100 15.55 -1.05 11.83
CA LEU A 100 14.87 0.23 11.61
C LEU A 100 13.91 0.20 10.41
N ILE A 101 14.37 -0.33 9.27
CA ILE A 101 13.58 -0.39 8.04
C ILE A 101 12.41 -1.36 8.22
N GLY A 102 12.69 -2.52 8.80
CA GLY A 102 11.66 -3.54 9.04
C GLY A 102 10.60 -3.06 10.05
N LEU A 103 10.99 -2.36 11.11
CA LEU A 103 10.06 -1.79 12.07
C LEU A 103 9.18 -0.70 11.46
N VAL A 104 9.74 0.20 10.64
CA VAL A 104 8.94 1.22 9.94
C VAL A 104 7.90 0.57 9.04
N ALA A 105 8.28 -0.47 8.28
CA ALA A 105 7.35 -1.21 7.44
C ALA A 105 6.21 -1.84 8.27
N LEU A 106 6.55 -2.47 9.40
CA LEU A 106 5.57 -3.11 10.29
C LEU A 106 4.64 -2.08 10.97
N LEU A 107 5.18 -0.95 11.40
CA LEU A 107 4.43 0.13 12.07
C LEU A 107 3.46 0.83 11.12
N LEU A 108 3.70 0.82 9.82
CA LEU A 108 2.75 1.34 8.83
C LEU A 108 1.73 0.27 8.43
N ALA A 109 2.19 -0.96 8.20
CA ALA A 109 1.32 -2.01 7.67
C ALA A 109 0.31 -2.54 8.69
N ALA A 110 0.70 -2.69 9.96
CA ALA A 110 -0.19 -3.23 10.98
C ALA A 110 -1.40 -2.32 11.26
N PRO A 111 -1.26 -1.00 11.47
CA PRO A 111 -2.40 -0.10 11.59
C PRO A 111 -3.25 -0.06 10.31
N THR A 112 -2.63 -0.10 9.13
CA THR A 112 -3.37 -0.13 7.86
C THR A 112 -4.25 -1.37 7.76
N LEU A 113 -3.75 -2.54 8.14
CA LEU A 113 -4.54 -3.78 8.23
C LEU A 113 -5.71 -3.64 9.20
N LEU A 114 -5.48 -3.14 10.42
CA LEU A 114 -6.53 -2.96 11.41
C LEU A 114 -7.63 -2.02 10.91
N LEU A 115 -7.26 -0.93 10.24
CA LEU A 115 -8.21 0.00 9.64
C LEU A 115 -8.99 -0.62 8.48
N LEU A 116 -8.33 -1.43 7.64
CA LEU A 116 -8.98 -2.15 6.54
C LEU A 116 -9.93 -3.26 7.04
N PHE A 117 -9.73 -3.81 8.24
CA PHE A 117 -10.64 -4.76 8.87
C PHE A 117 -11.74 -4.11 9.72
N SER A 118 -11.72 -2.79 9.90
CA SER A 118 -12.76 -2.10 10.67
C SER A 118 -14.17 -2.29 10.06
N ARG A 119 -15.18 -2.31 10.94
CA ARG A 119 -16.59 -2.41 10.54
C ARG A 119 -16.99 -1.26 9.61
N ASP A 120 -16.55 -0.04 9.91
CA ASP A 120 -16.83 1.16 9.11
C ASP A 120 -16.30 1.05 7.68
N ALA A 121 -15.09 0.52 7.50
CA ALA A 121 -14.53 0.30 6.16
C ALA A 121 -15.31 -0.77 5.38
N SER A 122 -15.80 -1.79 6.09
CA SER A 122 -16.59 -2.86 5.48
C SER A 122 -17.98 -2.38 5.05
N GLN A 123 -18.67 -1.63 5.91
CA GLN A 123 -19.99 -1.07 5.63
C GLN A 123 -19.95 -0.09 4.45
N PHE A 124 -18.95 0.79 4.40
CA PHE A 124 -18.80 1.75 3.31
C PHE A 124 -18.69 1.09 1.93
N ILE A 125 -17.93 -0.02 1.84
CA ILE A 125 -17.77 -0.76 0.58
C ILE A 125 -19.07 -1.45 0.17
N VAL A 126 -19.81 -2.02 1.13
CA VAL A 126 -21.09 -2.67 0.85
C VAL A 126 -22.11 -1.65 0.36
N GLU A 127 -22.27 -0.53 1.06
CA GLU A 127 -23.18 0.56 0.69
C GLU A 127 -22.89 1.09 -0.73
N GLU A 128 -21.61 1.30 -1.06
CA GLU A 128 -21.23 1.82 -2.38
C GLU A 128 -21.41 0.79 -3.49
N THR A 129 -21.27 -0.51 -3.17
CA THR A 129 -21.54 -1.60 -4.12
C THR A 129 -23.03 -1.71 -4.41
N GLU A 130 -23.89 -1.67 -3.39
CA GLU A 130 -25.35 -1.66 -3.54
C GLU A 130 -25.84 -0.45 -4.35
N ARG A 131 -25.28 0.74 -4.11
CA ARG A 131 -25.61 1.95 -4.88
C ARG A 131 -25.32 1.80 -6.36
N ARG A 132 -24.21 1.16 -6.72
CA ARG A 132 -23.85 0.93 -8.13
C ARG A 132 -24.80 -0.05 -8.80
N HIS A 133 -25.21 -1.10 -8.10
CA HIS A 133 -26.20 -2.05 -8.61
C HIS A 133 -27.59 -1.42 -8.74
N ALA A 134 -27.98 -0.52 -7.84
CA ALA A 134 -29.27 0.18 -7.93
C ALA A 134 -29.35 1.24 -9.06
N GLN A 135 -28.21 1.61 -9.65
CA GLN A 135 -28.12 2.59 -10.75
C GLN A 135 -28.00 1.94 -12.14
N GLN A 136 -27.89 0.60 -12.20
CA GLN A 136 -27.85 -0.20 -13.43
C GLN A 136 -29.25 -0.73 -13.75
#